data_AF-A0A529ZF61-F1
#
_entry.id   AF-A0A529ZF61-F1
#
_cell.length_a   1.000
_cell.length_b   1.000
_cell.length_c   1.000
_cell.angle_alpha   90.00
_cell.angle_beta   90.00
_cell.angle_gamma   90.00
#
_symmetry.space_group_name_H-M   'P 1'
#
loop_
_entity.id
_entity.type
_entity.pdbx_description
1 polymer ?
#
loop_
_entity_poly.entity_id
_entity_poly.type
_entity_poly.pdbx_seq_one_letter_code
_entity_poly.pdbx_strand_id
1 'polypeptide(L)'
;RIRQPVAEWTRSDFYGHCGELADEAAFRAKVLEQAEHAREKRALARQEVRSTAQTPWGPSQGATVFADGVTCHSTASHGGFHLSPERNCKVDARLRAADGFCEEDECWAIVAFTFPDLFTSFERRSAERIIKD
;
A
#
# COMPACT_ATOMS: atom_id res chain seq x y z
N ARG A 1 0.61 -17.13 -12.69
CA ARG A 1 1.05 -16.21 -13.78
C ARG A 1 0.24 -16.57 -15.02
N ILE A 2 -0.82 -15.82 -15.31
CA ILE A 2 -1.70 -16.07 -16.47
C ILE A 2 -0.95 -15.57 -17.71
N ARG A 3 -0.85 -16.41 -18.75
CA ARG A 3 -0.04 -16.16 -19.96
C ARG A 3 -0.86 -15.62 -21.15
N GLN A 4 -2.18 -15.53 -21.02
CA GLN A 4 -3.09 -15.12 -22.09
C GLN A 4 -3.24 -13.59 -22.19
N PRO A 5 -3.68 -13.05 -23.33
CA PRO A 5 -4.10 -11.66 -23.46
C PRO A 5 -5.29 -11.33 -22.54
N VAL A 6 -5.33 -10.11 -21.99
CA VAL A 6 -6.39 -9.66 -21.05
C VAL A 6 -7.81 -9.83 -21.61
N ALA A 7 -7.96 -9.75 -22.94
CA ALA A 7 -9.25 -9.94 -23.63
C ALA A 7 -9.80 -11.38 -23.56
N GLU A 8 -8.97 -12.35 -23.21
CA GLU A 8 -9.31 -13.79 -23.18
C GLU A 8 -9.48 -14.32 -21.75
N TRP A 9 -9.30 -13.48 -20.73
CA TRP A 9 -9.39 -13.92 -19.34
C TRP A 9 -10.84 -14.04 -18.88
N THR A 10 -11.12 -15.13 -18.15
CA THR A 10 -12.43 -15.45 -17.60
C THR A 10 -12.43 -15.39 -16.08
N ARG A 11 -13.62 -15.38 -15.47
CA ARG A 11 -13.80 -15.40 -14.00
C ARG A 11 -13.07 -16.58 -13.34
N SER A 12 -12.96 -17.70 -14.05
CA SER A 12 -12.29 -18.93 -13.63
C SER A 12 -10.77 -18.80 -13.50
N ASP A 13 -10.17 -17.81 -14.17
CA ASP A 13 -8.73 -17.58 -14.19
C ASP A 13 -8.22 -16.81 -12.95
N PHE A 14 -9.14 -16.31 -12.11
CA PHE A 14 -8.82 -15.58 -10.88
C PHE A 14 -9.35 -16.30 -9.63
N TYR A 15 -8.43 -16.72 -8.77
CA TYR A 15 -8.70 -17.10 -7.38
C TYR A 15 -8.16 -15.99 -6.47
N GLY A 16 -9.06 -15.25 -5.82
CA GLY A 16 -8.72 -14.21 -4.86
C GLY A 16 -9.94 -13.88 -4.01
N HIS A 17 -9.73 -13.51 -2.75
CA HIS A 17 -10.76 -13.14 -1.79
C HIS A 17 -11.37 -11.77 -2.15
N CYS A 18 -11.97 -11.66 -3.33
CA CYS A 18 -12.73 -10.49 -3.76
C CYS A 18 -14.20 -10.86 -3.65
N GLY A 19 -14.97 -10.06 -2.90
CA GLY A 19 -16.42 -10.25 -2.74
C GLY A 19 -17.17 -10.32 -4.08
N GLU A 20 -18.47 -10.64 -4.01
CA GLU A 20 -19.31 -10.85 -5.18
C GLU A 20 -19.24 -9.69 -6.19
N LEU A 21 -18.72 -9.98 -7.38
CA LEU A 21 -18.79 -9.10 -8.54
C LEU A 21 -20.11 -9.36 -9.26
N ALA A 22 -20.93 -8.30 -9.39
CA ALA A 22 -22.32 -8.34 -9.85
C ALA A 22 -22.49 -8.81 -11.30
N ASP A 23 -21.56 -8.46 -12.19
CA ASP A 23 -21.61 -8.81 -13.62
C ASP A 23 -20.22 -8.85 -14.29
N GLU A 24 -20.20 -9.17 -15.59
CA GLU A 24 -18.98 -9.24 -16.40
C GLU A 24 -18.30 -7.86 -16.56
N ALA A 25 -19.07 -6.77 -16.63
CA ALA A 25 -18.50 -5.43 -16.76
C ALA A 25 -17.77 -5.01 -15.49
N ALA A 26 -18.35 -5.29 -14.32
CA ALA A 26 -17.72 -5.11 -13.01
C ALA A 26 -16.46 -5.96 -12.87
N PHE A 27 -16.48 -7.20 -13.37
CA PHE A 27 -15.29 -8.05 -13.42
C PHE A 27 -14.18 -7.46 -14.29
N ARG A 28 -14.49 -7.06 -15.53
CA ARG A 28 -13.51 -6.44 -16.45
C ARG A 28 -12.94 -5.15 -15.87
N ALA A 29 -13.77 -4.29 -15.29
CA ALA A 29 -13.32 -3.07 -14.63
C ALA A 29 -12.36 -3.39 -13.47
N LYS A 30 -12.65 -4.43 -12.66
CA LYS A 30 -11.78 -4.84 -11.57
C LYS A 30 -10.45 -5.40 -12.07
N VAL A 31 -10.46 -6.20 -13.13
CA VAL A 31 -9.25 -6.73 -13.76
C VAL A 31 -8.37 -5.60 -14.29
N LEU A 32 -8.95 -4.61 -14.97
CA LEU A 32 -8.22 -3.44 -15.47
C LEU A 32 -7.61 -2.63 -14.32
N GLU A 33 -8.35 -2.40 -13.23
CA GLU A 33 -7.84 -1.72 -12.04
C GLU A 33 -6.67 -2.49 -11.41
N GLN A 34 -6.77 -3.82 -11.27
CA GLN A 34 -5.68 -4.64 -10.74
C GLN A 34 -4.46 -4.65 -11.66
N ALA A 35 -4.66 -4.67 -12.97
CA ALA A 35 -3.58 -4.61 -13.95
C ALA A 35 -2.85 -3.26 -13.89
N GLU A 36 -3.59 -2.16 -13.77
CA GLU A 36 -3.02 -0.82 -13.63
C GLU A 36 -2.28 -0.67 -12.30
N HIS A 37 -2.86 -1.13 -11.19
CA HIS A 37 -2.19 -1.16 -9.88
C HIS A 37 -0.87 -1.94 -9.93
N ALA A 38 -0.87 -3.10 -10.59
CA ALA A 38 0.35 -3.89 -10.77
C ALA A 38 1.39 -3.17 -11.65
N ARG A 39 0.97 -2.41 -12.66
CA ARG A 39 1.85 -1.60 -13.51
C ARG A 39 2.48 -0.45 -12.71
N GLU A 40 1.67 0.30 -11.97
CA GLU A 40 2.13 1.39 -11.11
C GLU A 40 3.09 0.87 -10.02
N LYS A 41 2.77 -0.24 -9.36
CA LYS A 41 3.67 -0.88 -8.37
C LYS A 41 5.05 -1.20 -8.95
N ARG A 42 5.12 -1.70 -10.19
CA ARG A 42 6.39 -1.96 -10.86
C ARG A 42 7.15 -0.67 -11.18
N ALA A 43 6.44 0.38 -11.60
CA ALA A 43 7.04 1.68 -11.89
C ALA A 43 7.61 2.37 -10.64
N LEU A 44 6.97 2.19 -9.48
CA LEU A 44 7.44 2.74 -8.21
C LEU A 44 8.72 2.06 -7.68
N ALA A 45 9.05 0.87 -8.20
CA ALA A 45 10.30 0.16 -7.92
C ALA A 45 10.66 0.07 -6.42
N ARG A 46 9.65 -0.10 -5.55
CA ARG A 46 9.83 -0.24 -4.11
C ARG A 46 10.75 -1.41 -3.79
N GLN A 47 11.62 -1.22 -2.80
CA GLN A 47 12.63 -2.21 -2.47
C GLN A 47 12.22 -2.99 -1.23
N GLU A 48 12.04 -4.29 -1.38
CA GLU A 48 11.90 -5.20 -0.25
C GLU A 48 13.28 -5.47 0.36
N VAL A 49 13.40 -5.24 1.65
CA VAL A 49 14.62 -5.45 2.42
C VAL A 49 14.32 -6.30 3.64
N ARG A 50 15.30 -7.13 4.02
CA ARG A 50 15.26 -7.78 5.33
C ARG A 50 15.54 -6.73 6.39
N SER A 51 14.73 -6.70 7.42
CA SER A 51 14.91 -5.81 8.56
C SER A 51 14.60 -6.58 9.83
N THR A 52 15.40 -6.33 10.87
CA THR A 52 15.16 -6.77 12.25
C THR A 52 15.08 -5.57 13.18
N ALA A 53 14.72 -4.39 12.64
CA ALA A 53 14.56 -3.16 13.40
C ALA A 53 13.48 -3.35 14.47
N GLN A 54 13.68 -2.74 15.64
CA GLN A 54 12.67 -2.67 16.67
C GLN A 54 11.62 -1.64 16.25
N THR A 55 10.36 -2.07 16.18
CA THR A 55 9.21 -1.21 15.91
C THR A 55 8.27 -1.25 17.13
N PRO A 56 7.32 -0.32 17.25
CA PRO A 56 6.31 -0.36 18.31
C PRO A 56 5.53 -1.69 18.36
N TRP A 57 5.41 -2.38 17.21
CA TRP A 57 4.72 -3.67 17.07
C TRP A 57 5.64 -4.88 17.24
N GLY A 58 6.85 -4.66 17.77
CA GLY A 58 7.88 -5.68 17.96
C GLY A 58 8.93 -5.70 16.83
N PRO A 59 9.75 -6.75 16.76
CA PRO A 59 10.80 -6.85 15.75
C PRO A 59 10.22 -6.95 14.34
N SER A 60 10.72 -6.12 13.43
CA SER A 60 10.44 -6.23 12.01
C SER A 60 10.90 -7.61 11.50
N GLN A 61 10.11 -8.20 10.60
CA GLN A 61 10.41 -9.44 9.88
C GLN A 61 10.74 -9.17 8.41
N GLY A 62 10.34 -8.00 7.91
CA GLY A 62 10.63 -7.49 6.59
C GLY A 62 10.23 -6.03 6.50
N ALA A 63 10.81 -5.33 5.54
CA ALA A 63 10.45 -3.95 5.27
C ALA A 63 10.42 -3.66 3.77
N THR A 64 9.57 -2.73 3.38
CA THR A 64 9.52 -2.18 2.03
C THR A 64 9.92 -0.73 2.08
N VAL A 65 11.00 -0.37 1.39
CA VAL A 65 11.44 1.02 1.24
C VAL A 65 10.63 1.65 0.11
N PHE A 66 9.85 2.67 0.45
CA PHE A 66 9.05 3.44 -0.50
C PHE A 66 9.86 4.59 -1.09
N ALA A 67 10.65 5.24 -0.24
CA ALA A 67 11.63 6.25 -0.62
C ALA A 67 12.64 6.43 0.51
N ASP A 68 13.67 7.23 0.25
CA ASP A 68 14.58 7.64 1.31
C ASP A 68 13.82 8.33 2.46
N GLY A 69 13.97 7.75 3.65
CA GLY A 69 13.29 8.17 4.87
C GLY A 69 11.82 7.75 5.01
N VAL A 70 11.29 6.87 4.13
CA VAL A 70 9.93 6.32 4.20
C VAL A 70 9.97 4.80 4.00
N THR A 71 9.78 4.06 5.09
CA THR A 71 9.89 2.59 5.10
C THR A 71 8.65 1.99 5.74
N CYS A 72 8.00 1.04 5.06
CA CYS A 72 6.93 0.23 5.65
C CYS A 72 7.54 -1.02 6.27
N HIS A 73 7.31 -1.26 7.56
CA HIS A 73 7.73 -2.45 8.27
C HIS A 73 6.57 -3.43 8.38
N SER A 74 6.87 -4.72 8.24
CA SER A 74 5.98 -5.82 8.57
C SER A 74 6.57 -6.57 9.76
N THR A 75 5.73 -6.90 10.73
CA THR A 75 6.04 -7.70 11.93
C THR A 75 5.12 -8.94 11.97
N ALA A 76 5.29 -9.77 13.01
CA ALA A 76 4.49 -10.97 13.18
C ALA A 76 2.99 -10.71 13.42
N SER A 77 2.63 -9.51 13.92
CA SER A 77 1.25 -9.16 14.26
C SER A 77 0.71 -8.02 13.39
N HIS A 78 1.47 -6.93 13.27
CA HIS A 78 1.07 -5.72 12.57
C HIS A 78 2.17 -5.19 11.65
N GLY A 79 1.89 -4.08 10.98
CA GLY A 79 2.87 -3.32 10.24
C GLY A 79 2.60 -1.83 10.33
N GLY A 80 3.44 -1.07 9.64
CA GLY A 80 3.24 0.35 9.51
C GLY A 80 4.43 1.07 8.94
N PHE A 81 4.24 2.36 8.71
CA PHE A 81 5.25 3.23 8.14
C PHE A 81 6.12 3.83 9.24
N HIS A 82 7.43 3.79 9.02
CA HIS A 82 8.40 4.56 9.75
C HIS A 82 8.89 5.70 8.87
N LEU A 83 8.77 6.92 9.39
CA LEU A 83 9.23 8.15 8.76
C LEU A 83 10.48 8.67 9.48
N SER A 84 11.54 8.90 8.72
CA SER A 84 12.68 9.71 9.19
C SER A 84 12.20 11.08 9.71
N PRO A 85 12.93 11.73 10.63
CA PRO A 85 12.56 13.05 11.14
C PRO A 85 12.27 14.08 10.04
N GLU A 86 13.02 14.05 8.94
CA GLU A 86 12.90 14.95 7.78
C GLU A 86 11.65 14.67 6.94
N ARG A 87 11.16 13.43 6.93
CA ARG A 87 9.89 13.09 6.28
C ARG A 87 8.72 13.36 7.22
N ASN A 88 8.87 13.01 8.49
CA ASN A 88 7.86 13.22 9.51
C ASN A 88 7.53 14.71 9.68
N CYS A 89 8.49 15.63 9.49
CA CYS A 89 8.23 17.07 9.54
C CYS A 89 7.38 17.63 8.38
N LYS A 90 7.21 16.86 7.29
CA LYS A 90 6.33 17.21 6.16
C LYS A 90 4.89 16.80 6.39
N VAL A 91 4.64 15.91 7.35
CA VAL A 91 3.29 15.56 7.80
C VAL A 91 2.72 16.74 8.58
N ASP A 92 1.42 17.02 8.41
CA ASP A 92 0.73 18.06 9.18
C ASP A 92 0.95 17.85 10.68
N ALA A 93 1.28 18.93 11.40
CA ALA A 93 1.65 18.83 12.82
C ALA A 93 0.55 18.22 13.70
N ARG A 94 -0.72 18.27 13.29
CA ARG A 94 -1.85 17.67 14.02
C ARG A 94 -1.97 16.16 13.81
N LEU A 95 -1.35 15.63 12.75
CA LEU A 95 -1.44 14.23 12.31
C LEU A 95 -0.11 13.49 12.42
N ARG A 96 0.98 14.21 12.71
CA ARG A 96 2.33 13.69 12.81
C ARG A 96 2.49 12.81 14.06
N ALA A 97 3.01 11.60 13.87
CA ALA A 97 3.41 10.73 14.98
C ALA A 97 4.67 11.27 15.69
N ALA A 98 4.67 11.28 17.01
CA ALA A 98 5.80 11.81 17.79
C ALA A 98 7.08 10.97 17.63
N ASP A 99 6.91 9.65 17.52
CA ASP A 99 7.97 8.66 17.33
C ASP A 99 8.27 8.36 15.84
N GLY A 100 7.49 8.93 14.92
CA GLY A 100 7.62 8.72 13.48
C GLY A 100 7.06 7.39 12.98
N PHE A 101 6.35 6.62 13.81
CA PHE A 101 5.68 5.39 13.41
C PHE A 101 4.19 5.64 13.18
N CYS A 102 3.70 5.27 12.00
CA CYS A 102 2.31 5.34 11.60
C CYS A 102 1.79 3.92 11.34
N GLU A 103 0.83 3.46 12.13
CA GLU A 103 0.27 2.11 12.01
C GLU A 103 -0.46 1.87 10.67
N GLU A 104 -0.38 0.63 10.18
CA GLU A 104 -1.00 0.18 8.93
C GLU A 104 -2.52 0.35 8.92
N ASP A 105 -3.20 0.24 10.06
CA ASP A 105 -4.66 0.28 10.13
C ASP A 105 -5.24 1.69 10.38
N GLU A 106 -4.48 2.59 11.00
CA GLU A 106 -5.00 3.90 11.43
C GLU A 106 -4.34 5.09 10.71
N CYS A 107 -3.04 5.01 10.42
CA CYS A 107 -2.26 6.20 10.06
C CYS A 107 -1.55 6.11 8.70
N TRP A 108 -1.63 4.98 7.98
CA TRP A 108 -1.02 4.86 6.65
C TRP A 108 -1.61 5.84 5.63
N ALA A 109 -2.89 6.18 5.76
CA ALA A 109 -3.56 7.15 4.89
C ALA A 109 -2.88 8.53 4.97
N ILE A 110 -2.45 8.94 6.17
CA ILE A 110 -1.70 10.20 6.37
C ILE A 110 -0.41 10.20 5.55
N VAL A 111 0.31 9.08 5.52
CA VAL A 111 1.53 8.92 4.72
C VAL A 111 1.22 8.99 3.22
N ALA A 112 0.13 8.34 2.78
CA ALA A 112 -0.32 8.39 1.39
C ALA A 112 -0.75 9.79 0.93
N PHE A 113 -1.39 10.57 1.80
CA PHE A 113 -1.76 11.96 1.50
C PHE A 113 -0.55 12.90 1.53
N THR A 114 0.40 12.67 2.43
CA THR A 114 1.62 13.50 2.53
C THR A 114 2.58 13.24 1.38
N PHE A 115 2.66 11.98 0.91
CA PHE A 115 3.60 11.57 -0.13
C PHE A 115 2.90 10.82 -1.28
N PRO A 116 1.99 11.46 -2.02
CA PRO A 116 1.13 10.78 -2.99
C PRO A 116 1.91 10.08 -4.11
N ASP A 117 3.08 10.59 -4.48
CA ASP A 117 3.92 10.02 -5.54
C ASP A 117 4.55 8.67 -5.16
N LEU A 118 4.52 8.29 -3.88
CA LEU A 118 5.03 7.00 -3.41
C LEU A 118 3.97 5.89 -3.53
N PHE A 119 2.73 6.24 -3.89
CA PHE A 119 1.57 5.36 -3.87
C PHE A 119 0.92 5.25 -5.25
N THR A 120 0.33 4.10 -5.52
CA THR A 120 -0.43 3.90 -6.76
C THR A 120 -1.72 4.72 -6.75
N SER A 121 -2.34 4.91 -7.90
CA SER A 121 -3.66 5.54 -7.98
C SER A 121 -4.70 4.78 -7.14
N PHE A 122 -4.61 3.44 -7.10
CA PHE A 122 -5.49 2.60 -6.30
C PHE A 122 -5.29 2.79 -4.78
N GLU A 123 -4.04 2.82 -4.33
CA GLU A 123 -3.70 3.04 -2.92
C GLU A 123 -4.16 4.44 -2.46
N ARG A 124 -3.97 5.46 -3.28
CA ARG A 124 -4.45 6.83 -3.00
C ARG A 124 -5.97 6.90 -2.84
N ARG A 125 -6.75 6.29 -3.75
CA ARG A 125 -8.22 6.20 -3.63
C ARG A 125 -8.64 5.44 -2.37
N SER A 126 -7.88 4.42 -1.98
CA SER A 126 -8.18 3.64 -0.76
C SER A 126 -7.94 4.48 0.50
N ALA A 127 -6.84 5.24 0.54
CA ALA A 127 -6.56 6.19 1.62
C ALA A 127 -7.64 7.28 1.72
N GLU A 128 -8.10 7.82 0.58
CA GLU A 128 -9.18 8.81 0.55
C GLU A 128 -10.50 8.29 1.13
N ARG A 129 -10.80 7.00 0.97
CA ARG A 129 -12.01 6.40 1.53
C ARG A 129 -11.91 6.28 3.05
N ILE A 130 -10.75 5.84 3.57
CA ILE A 130 -10.51 5.70 5.01
C ILE A 130 -10.62 7.04 5.75
N ILE A 131 -10.24 8.16 5.13
CA ILE A 131 -10.37 9.49 5.77
C ILE A 131 -11.80 10.05 5.71
N LYS A 132 -12.62 9.60 4.75
CA LYS A 132 -13.99 10.07 4.58
C LYS A 132 -15.01 9.28 5.42
N ASP A 133 -14.65 8.08 5.84
CA ASP A 133 -15.41 7.23 6.77
C ASP A 133 -15.16 7.65 8.23
#